data_AF-A0A2T4I880-F1
#
_entry.id   AF-A0A2T4I880-F1
#
_cell.length_a   1.000
_cell.length_b   1.000
_cell.length_c   1.000
_cell.angle_alpha   90.00
_cell.angle_beta   90.00
_cell.angle_gamma   90.00
#
_symmetry.space_group_name_H-M   'P 1'
#
loop_
_entity.id
_entity.type
_entity.pdbx_description
1 polymer ?
#
loop_
_entity_poly.entity_id
_entity_poly.type
_entity_poly.pdbx_seq_one_letter_code
_entity_poly.pdbx_strand_id
1 'polypeptide(L)'
;MATTISITQLVGLQRAEFAKAARLQQRILHIQCVIAALAAVSVFFEAPLVSYGVATVALGFAGIWALIGWQYRASRGQAERARRATLLMQGLDETISDGELRKLKLDFSVTTEQGRACEDANYYAAQAAPGLPRLVEMLEETCFWSCHLLKGSARRSWFAFIGFVVTGLLLFLLSVLVFDGDRLQSAARLFCVLLTFLVSTEVVGAALAYGDASQALSTILPRIEAVRASGNRTVDLLMILSDYNSAVEGAPMFWPGLYENERDRLNQLWSERTG
;
A
#
# COMPACT_ATOMS: atom_id res chain seq x y z
N MET A 1 -18.59 27.62 17.14
CA MET A 1 -18.17 26.51 18.02
C MET A 1 -17.53 25.44 17.15
N ALA A 2 -16.20 25.27 17.23
CA ALA A 2 -15.53 24.22 16.48
C ALA A 2 -15.79 22.89 17.18
N THR A 3 -16.54 22.00 16.53
CA THR A 3 -16.78 20.63 17.01
C THR A 3 -15.45 19.89 16.99
N THR A 4 -14.88 19.67 18.18
CA THR A 4 -13.72 18.80 18.40
C THR A 4 -14.05 17.42 17.84
N ILE A 5 -13.19 16.90 16.95
CA ILE A 5 -13.32 15.53 16.44
C ILE A 5 -12.92 14.57 17.56
N SER A 6 -13.75 13.56 17.82
CA SER A 6 -13.38 12.49 18.73
C SER A 6 -12.31 11.60 18.11
N ILE A 7 -11.54 10.90 18.94
CA ILE A 7 -10.52 9.96 18.42
C ILE A 7 -11.18 8.87 17.56
N THR A 8 -12.34 8.36 17.95
CA THR A 8 -13.10 7.37 17.17
C THR A 8 -13.46 7.90 15.77
N GLN A 9 -13.92 9.16 15.69
CA GLN A 9 -14.18 9.82 14.41
C GLN A 9 -12.91 9.97 13.57
N LEU A 10 -11.77 10.27 14.22
CA LEU A 10 -10.48 10.37 13.53
C LEU A 10 -10.03 9.02 12.97
N VAL A 11 -10.20 7.94 13.72
CA VAL A 11 -9.96 6.56 13.26
C VAL A 11 -10.88 6.22 12.08
N GLY A 12 -12.16 6.62 12.14
CA GLY A 12 -13.09 6.43 11.03
C GLY A 12 -12.62 7.11 9.74
N LEU A 13 -12.24 8.39 9.81
CA LEU A 13 -11.69 9.15 8.67
C LEU A 13 -10.38 8.55 8.15
N GLN A 14 -9.47 8.16 9.05
CA GLN A 14 -8.23 7.46 8.72
C GLN A 14 -8.49 6.19 7.90
N ARG A 15 -9.39 5.32 8.38
CA ARG A 15 -9.74 4.05 7.71
C ARG A 15 -10.42 4.30 6.37
N ALA A 16 -11.29 5.29 6.28
CA ALA A 16 -11.94 5.68 5.02
C ALA A 16 -10.93 6.19 3.98
N GLU A 17 -9.92 6.96 4.39
CA GLU A 17 -8.83 7.37 3.49
C GLU A 17 -7.98 6.18 3.03
N PHE A 18 -7.59 5.27 3.93
CA PHE A 18 -6.87 4.06 3.52
C PHE A 18 -7.69 3.23 2.51
N ALA A 19 -9.00 3.08 2.73
CA ALA A 19 -9.87 2.38 1.79
C ALA A 19 -10.00 3.11 0.43
N LYS A 20 -9.97 4.44 0.42
CA LYS A 20 -9.92 5.24 -0.82
C LYS A 20 -8.57 5.05 -1.52
N ALA A 21 -7.45 5.16 -0.80
CA ALA A 21 -6.10 4.97 -1.33
C ALA A 21 -5.92 3.57 -1.95
N ALA A 22 -6.39 2.51 -1.27
CA ALA A 22 -6.36 1.14 -1.80
C ALA A 22 -7.12 0.99 -3.13
N ARG A 23 -8.32 1.58 -3.24
CA ARG A 23 -9.09 1.58 -4.50
C ARG A 23 -8.40 2.37 -5.60
N LEU A 24 -7.76 3.50 -5.28
CA LEU A 24 -7.02 4.29 -6.25
C LEU A 24 -5.78 3.53 -6.74
N GLN A 25 -5.05 2.85 -5.86
CA GLN A 25 -3.91 2.00 -6.24
C GLN A 25 -4.32 0.89 -7.22
N GLN A 26 -5.47 0.23 -7.01
CA GLN A 26 -5.99 -0.75 -7.97
C GLN A 26 -6.29 -0.11 -9.34
N ARG A 27 -6.87 1.09 -9.35
CA ARG A 27 -7.14 1.81 -10.60
C ARG A 27 -5.87 2.19 -11.34
N ILE A 28 -4.81 2.60 -10.62
CA ILE A 28 -3.48 2.87 -11.18
C ILE A 28 -2.97 1.63 -11.91
N LEU A 29 -3.00 0.47 -11.26
CA LEU A 29 -2.58 -0.80 -11.86
C LEU A 29 -3.41 -1.15 -13.09
N HIS A 30 -4.75 -1.03 -13.02
CA HIS A 30 -5.63 -1.31 -14.16
C HIS A 30 -5.34 -0.40 -15.36
N ILE A 31 -5.16 0.91 -15.13
CA ILE A 31 -4.83 1.84 -16.22
C ILE A 31 -3.48 1.51 -16.84
N GLN A 32 -2.50 1.13 -16.03
CA GLN A 32 -1.21 0.73 -16.54
C GLN A 32 -1.28 -0.56 -17.38
N CYS A 33 -2.10 -1.54 -16.97
CA CYS A 33 -2.38 -2.72 -17.79
C CYS A 33 -3.06 -2.33 -19.12
N VAL A 34 -3.98 -1.36 -19.12
CA VAL A 34 -4.60 -0.84 -20.36
C VAL A 34 -3.56 -0.18 -21.26
N ILE A 35 -2.67 0.66 -20.72
CA ILE A 35 -1.57 1.28 -21.49
C ILE A 35 -0.66 0.20 -22.08
N ALA A 36 -0.30 -0.82 -21.29
CA ALA A 36 0.53 -1.93 -21.76
C ALA A 36 -0.17 -2.74 -22.86
N ALA A 37 -1.48 -2.99 -22.74
CA ALA A 37 -2.26 -3.68 -23.76
C ALA A 37 -2.35 -2.87 -25.06
N LEU A 38 -2.55 -1.55 -24.97
CA LEU A 38 -2.52 -0.67 -26.15
C LEU A 38 -1.16 -0.68 -26.83
N ALA A 39 -0.07 -0.62 -26.06
CA ALA A 39 1.28 -0.72 -26.57
C ALA A 39 1.59 -2.09 -27.20
N ALA A 40 1.05 -3.17 -26.63
CA ALA A 40 1.18 -4.51 -27.20
C ALA A 40 0.44 -4.64 -28.53
N VAL A 41 -0.78 -4.10 -28.60
CA VAL A 41 -1.62 -4.13 -29.81
C VAL A 41 -1.04 -3.26 -30.92
N SER A 42 -0.45 -2.11 -30.60
CA SER A 42 0.13 -1.20 -31.60
C SER A 42 1.28 -1.83 -32.39
N VAL A 43 1.99 -2.79 -31.81
CA VAL A 43 3.10 -3.51 -32.46
C VAL A 43 2.65 -4.25 -33.73
N PHE A 44 1.40 -4.67 -33.81
CA PHE A 44 0.86 -5.43 -34.95
C PHE A 44 0.32 -4.55 -36.08
N PHE A 45 0.29 -3.23 -35.92
CA PHE A 45 -0.22 -2.31 -36.93
C PHE A 45 0.93 -1.54 -37.59
N GLU A 46 1.06 -1.69 -38.91
CA GLU A 46 2.05 -0.94 -39.71
C GLU A 46 1.51 0.41 -40.21
N ALA A 47 0.19 0.60 -40.17
CA ALA A 47 -0.46 1.82 -40.65
C ALA A 47 -0.17 3.02 -39.73
N PRO A 48 0.50 4.10 -40.22
CA PRO A 48 0.91 5.22 -39.37
C PRO A 48 -0.24 5.89 -38.62
N LEU A 49 -1.40 6.04 -39.28
CA LEU A 49 -2.59 6.65 -38.68
C LEU A 49 -3.10 5.87 -37.46
N VAL A 50 -3.05 4.53 -37.53
CA VAL A 50 -3.47 3.67 -36.42
C VAL A 50 -2.49 3.81 -35.26
N SER A 51 -1.18 3.78 -35.54
CA SER A 51 -0.14 3.93 -34.53
C SER A 51 -0.20 5.29 -33.83
N TYR A 52 -0.44 6.37 -34.56
CA TYR A 52 -0.66 7.70 -33.97
C TYR A 52 -1.94 7.74 -33.13
N GLY A 53 -3.04 7.16 -33.61
CA GLY A 53 -4.28 7.07 -32.84
C GLY A 53 -4.11 6.33 -31.52
N VAL A 54 -3.46 5.16 -31.53
CA VAL A 54 -3.17 4.39 -30.31
C VAL A 54 -2.25 5.17 -29.37
N ALA A 55 -1.22 5.85 -29.88
CA ALA A 55 -0.33 6.66 -29.06
C ALA A 55 -1.07 7.84 -28.39
N THR A 56 -1.98 8.53 -29.10
CA THR A 56 -2.80 9.60 -28.51
C THR A 56 -3.70 9.07 -27.40
N VAL A 57 -4.34 7.92 -27.60
CA VAL A 57 -5.18 7.28 -26.57
C VAL A 57 -4.34 6.87 -25.36
N ALA A 58 -3.18 6.24 -25.57
CA ALA A 58 -2.26 5.85 -24.50
C ALA A 58 -1.77 7.08 -23.70
N LEU A 59 -1.49 8.20 -24.37
CA LEU A 59 -1.14 9.46 -23.72
C LEU A 59 -2.29 10.00 -22.85
N GLY A 60 -3.53 9.90 -23.33
CA GLY A 60 -4.72 10.24 -22.53
C GLY A 60 -4.81 9.40 -21.25
N PHE A 61 -4.61 8.08 -21.36
CA PHE A 61 -4.55 7.19 -20.21
C PHE A 61 -3.40 7.51 -19.26
N ALA A 62 -2.23 7.90 -19.77
CA ALA A 62 -1.11 8.34 -18.93
C ALA A 62 -1.46 9.61 -18.13
N GLY A 63 -2.22 10.55 -18.72
CA GLY A 63 -2.75 11.71 -18.00
C GLY A 63 -3.72 11.31 -16.88
N ILE A 64 -4.64 10.39 -17.14
CA ILE A 64 -5.56 9.84 -16.12
C ILE A 64 -4.79 9.12 -15.01
N TRP A 65 -3.79 8.31 -15.38
CA TRP A 65 -2.89 7.63 -14.44
C TRP A 65 -2.20 8.63 -13.50
N ALA A 66 -1.67 9.73 -14.04
CA ALA A 66 -1.00 10.76 -13.26
C ALA A 66 -1.95 11.46 -12.27
N LEU A 67 -3.17 11.77 -12.70
CA LEU A 67 -4.20 12.39 -11.85
C LEU A 67 -4.62 11.45 -10.70
N ILE A 68 -4.85 10.17 -11.00
CA ILE A 68 -5.19 9.17 -9.97
C ILE A 68 -4.00 8.93 -9.04
N GLY A 69 -2.78 8.90 -9.57
CA GLY A 69 -1.55 8.81 -8.80
C GLY A 69 -1.38 9.94 -7.79
N TRP A 70 -1.74 11.17 -8.18
CA TRP A 70 -1.76 12.30 -7.26
C TRP A 70 -2.82 12.11 -6.15
N GLN A 71 -4.05 11.76 -6.52
CA GLN A 71 -5.11 11.53 -5.54
C GLN A 71 -4.77 10.39 -4.56
N TYR A 72 -4.14 9.32 -5.06
CA TYR A 72 -3.66 8.19 -4.25
C TYR A 72 -2.65 8.67 -3.21
N ARG A 73 -1.60 9.38 -3.64
CA ARG A 73 -0.57 9.90 -2.73
C ARG A 73 -1.13 10.86 -1.69
N ALA A 74 -2.05 11.74 -2.09
CA ALA A 74 -2.71 12.66 -1.19
C ALA A 74 -3.55 11.92 -0.13
N SER A 75 -4.45 11.05 -0.57
CA SER A 75 -5.33 10.24 0.29
C SER A 75 -4.51 9.39 1.29
N ARG A 76 -3.49 8.69 0.78
CA ARG A 76 -2.59 7.89 1.62
C ARG A 76 -1.81 8.74 2.62
N GLY A 77 -1.26 9.87 2.19
CA GLY A 77 -0.51 10.77 3.07
C GLY A 77 -1.35 11.27 4.25
N GLN A 78 -2.63 11.57 4.02
CA GLN A 78 -3.55 11.95 5.10
C GLN A 78 -3.90 10.78 6.01
N ALA A 79 -4.11 9.59 5.45
CA ALA A 79 -4.35 8.39 6.23
C ALA A 79 -3.18 8.07 7.18
N GLU A 80 -1.94 8.15 6.69
CA GLU A 80 -0.74 7.90 7.50
C GLU A 80 -0.54 8.96 8.58
N ARG A 81 -0.78 10.24 8.26
CA ARG A 81 -0.74 11.32 9.26
C ARG A 81 -1.79 11.10 10.35
N ALA A 82 -3.00 10.71 9.98
CA ALA A 82 -4.05 10.38 10.93
C ALA A 82 -3.70 9.15 11.78
N ARG A 83 -3.11 8.11 11.18
CA ARG A 83 -2.62 6.92 11.90
C ARG A 83 -1.55 7.26 12.93
N ARG A 84 -0.59 8.13 12.60
CA ARG A 84 0.41 8.60 13.57
C ARG A 84 -0.24 9.38 14.71
N ALA A 85 -1.21 10.25 14.39
CA ALA A 85 -1.94 11.02 15.39
C ALA A 85 -2.76 10.11 16.31
N THR A 86 -3.54 9.17 15.77
CA THR A 86 -4.37 8.26 16.58
C THR A 86 -3.52 7.34 17.45
N LEU A 87 -2.41 6.82 16.92
CA LEU A 87 -1.48 5.99 17.68
C LEU A 87 -0.88 6.74 18.88
N LEU A 88 -0.43 7.99 18.69
CA LEU A 88 0.11 8.82 19.77
C LEU A 88 -0.97 9.25 20.76
N MET A 89 -2.13 9.70 20.26
CA MET A 89 -3.19 10.20 21.12
C MET A 89 -3.79 9.13 22.01
N GLN A 90 -4.04 7.93 21.47
CA GLN A 90 -4.55 6.82 22.27
C GLN A 90 -3.47 6.16 23.13
N GLY A 91 -2.23 6.10 22.62
CA GLY A 91 -1.11 5.50 23.33
C GLY A 91 -0.74 6.30 24.57
N LEU A 92 -0.53 7.61 24.42
CA LEU A 92 -0.05 8.50 25.50
C LEU A 92 -1.16 9.19 26.29
N ASP A 93 -2.42 9.10 25.86
CA ASP A 93 -3.56 9.87 26.40
C ASP A 93 -3.42 11.40 26.22
N GLU A 94 -2.62 11.82 25.27
CA GLU A 94 -2.41 13.24 24.97
C GLU A 94 -3.18 13.64 23.73
N THR A 95 -3.70 14.87 23.71
CA THR A 95 -4.28 15.44 22.50
C THR A 95 -3.25 16.26 21.75
N ILE A 96 -3.17 16.08 20.43
CA ILE A 96 -2.45 17.03 19.57
C ILE A 96 -3.08 18.43 19.68
N SER A 97 -2.33 19.47 19.30
CA SER A 97 -2.82 20.85 19.36
C SER A 97 -4.08 21.05 18.52
N ASP A 98 -4.99 21.93 18.97
CA ASP A 98 -6.26 22.23 18.26
C ASP A 98 -6.05 22.67 16.81
N GLY A 99 -4.95 23.40 16.56
CA GLY A 99 -4.57 23.83 15.22
C GLY A 99 -4.21 22.64 14.32
N GLU A 100 -3.44 21.70 14.85
CA GLU A 100 -3.05 20.48 14.13
C GLU A 100 -4.26 19.56 13.90
N LEU A 101 -5.12 19.39 14.90
CA LEU A 101 -6.36 18.61 14.78
C LEU A 101 -7.31 19.22 13.73
N ARG A 102 -7.46 20.55 13.72
CA ARG A 102 -8.27 21.25 12.72
C ARG A 102 -7.69 21.08 11.32
N LYS A 103 -6.38 21.22 11.18
CA LYS A 103 -5.69 21.03 9.90
C LYS A 103 -5.88 19.59 9.40
N LEU A 104 -5.67 18.60 10.26
CA LEU A 104 -5.89 17.19 9.94
C LEU A 104 -7.32 16.94 9.45
N LYS A 105 -8.32 17.53 10.12
CA LYS A 105 -9.72 17.44 9.71
C LYS A 105 -9.98 18.04 8.32
N LEU A 106 -9.40 19.20 8.03
CA LEU A 106 -9.60 19.90 6.75
C LEU A 106 -8.88 19.23 5.59
N ASP A 107 -7.76 18.57 5.86
CA ASP A 107 -6.95 17.93 4.83
C ASP A 107 -7.56 16.61 4.34
N PHE A 108 -8.52 16.02 5.07
CA PHE A 108 -9.23 14.83 4.62
C PHE A 108 -10.04 15.08 3.34
N SER A 109 -9.90 14.16 2.40
CA SER A 109 -10.55 14.13 1.10
C SER A 109 -11.77 13.21 1.04
N VAL A 110 -12.04 12.46 2.12
CA VAL A 110 -13.23 11.63 2.34
C VAL A 110 -14.31 12.43 3.08
N THR A 111 -15.58 12.07 2.86
CA THR A 111 -16.68 12.73 3.55
C THR A 111 -16.79 12.26 5.00
N THR A 112 -17.40 13.08 5.86
CA THR A 112 -17.65 12.69 7.26
C THR A 112 -18.55 11.45 7.37
N GLU A 113 -19.48 11.25 6.43
CA GLU A 113 -20.32 10.05 6.37
C GLU A 113 -19.51 8.79 6.07
N GLN A 114 -18.57 8.86 5.13
CA GLN A 114 -17.63 7.78 4.86
C GLN A 114 -16.77 7.46 6.08
N GLY A 115 -16.31 8.49 6.80
CA GLY A 115 -15.60 8.32 8.07
C GLY A 115 -16.44 7.61 9.13
N ARG A 116 -17.69 8.04 9.33
CA ARG A 116 -18.63 7.44 10.29
C ARG A 116 -18.86 5.95 10.03
N ALA A 117 -18.98 5.55 8.77
CA ALA A 117 -19.16 4.16 8.39
C ALA A 117 -17.95 3.27 8.72
N CYS A 118 -16.79 3.87 8.98
CA CYS A 118 -15.56 3.17 9.31
C CYS A 118 -15.10 3.41 10.76
N GLU A 119 -15.93 4.03 11.61
CA GLU A 119 -15.62 4.24 13.02
C GLU A 119 -15.43 2.90 13.74
N ASP A 120 -14.43 2.85 14.61
CA ASP A 120 -14.15 1.70 15.46
C ASP A 120 -13.56 2.18 16.77
N ALA A 121 -14.33 1.99 17.85
CA ALA A 121 -13.92 2.40 19.19
C ALA A 121 -12.82 1.48 19.75
N ASN A 122 -12.72 0.25 19.27
CA ASN A 122 -11.80 -0.78 19.75
C ASN A 122 -10.76 -1.13 18.66
N TYR A 123 -10.36 -0.11 17.89
CA TYR A 123 -9.45 -0.30 16.77
C TYR A 123 -8.09 -0.89 17.17
N TYR A 124 -7.62 -0.60 18.38
CA TYR A 124 -6.46 -1.26 18.97
C TYR A 124 -6.91 -2.18 20.10
N ALA A 125 -6.30 -3.37 20.16
CA ALA A 125 -6.54 -4.36 21.20
C ALA A 125 -5.74 -4.10 22.49
N ALA A 126 -4.87 -3.10 22.51
CA ALA A 126 -4.05 -2.72 23.66
C ALA A 126 -4.88 -2.51 24.94
N GLN A 127 -4.44 -3.13 26.04
CA GLN A 127 -5.14 -3.13 27.33
C GLN A 127 -4.39 -2.38 28.43
N ALA A 128 -3.11 -2.11 28.25
CA ALA A 128 -2.34 -1.33 29.22
C ALA A 128 -2.98 0.04 29.47
N ALA A 129 -2.81 0.52 30.71
CA ALA A 129 -3.19 1.87 31.08
C ALA A 129 -2.50 2.90 30.17
N PRO A 130 -3.16 4.03 29.86
CA PRO A 130 -2.58 5.03 28.96
C PRO A 130 -1.20 5.50 29.41
N GLY A 131 -0.30 5.70 28.45
CA GLY A 131 1.11 6.02 28.65
C GLY A 131 2.04 5.16 27.78
N LEU A 132 3.35 5.21 28.07
CA LEU A 132 4.37 4.46 27.31
C LEU A 132 4.08 2.95 27.18
N PRO A 133 3.59 2.23 28.21
CA PRO A 133 3.24 0.82 28.07
C PRO A 133 2.15 0.56 27.02
N ARG A 134 1.10 1.40 26.98
CA ARG A 134 0.03 1.27 25.99
C ARG A 134 0.52 1.57 24.58
N LEU A 135 1.35 2.61 24.42
CA LEU A 135 1.97 2.90 23.13
C LEU A 135 2.83 1.73 22.63
N VAL A 136 3.56 1.04 23.53
CA VAL A 136 4.33 -0.17 23.21
C VAL A 136 3.42 -1.30 22.72
N GLU A 137 2.30 -1.58 23.41
CA GLU A 137 1.32 -2.59 22.98
C GLU A 137 0.72 -2.25 21.61
N MET A 138 0.27 -1.01 21.41
CA MET A 138 -0.30 -0.57 20.13
C MET A 138 0.70 -0.64 18.99
N LEU A 139 1.97 -0.30 19.26
CA LEU A 139 3.03 -0.38 18.26
C LEU A 139 3.38 -1.83 17.92
N GLU A 140 3.40 -2.71 18.92
CA GLU A 140 3.56 -4.16 18.71
C GLU A 140 2.45 -4.69 17.80
N GLU A 141 1.20 -4.42 18.15
CA GLU A 141 0.02 -4.84 17.40
C GLU A 141 0.11 -4.35 15.95
N THR A 142 0.28 -3.04 15.75
CA THR A 142 0.32 -2.48 14.39
C THR A 142 1.50 -3.01 13.58
N CYS A 143 2.66 -3.22 14.22
CA CYS A 143 3.83 -3.81 13.59
C CYS A 143 3.59 -5.26 13.18
N PHE A 144 2.97 -6.07 14.05
CA PHE A 144 2.63 -7.46 13.77
C PHE A 144 1.71 -7.57 12.55
N TRP A 145 0.60 -6.83 12.53
CA TRP A 145 -0.35 -6.85 11.41
C TRP A 145 0.31 -6.38 10.11
N SER A 146 1.00 -5.24 10.15
CA SER A 146 1.64 -4.66 8.96
C SER A 146 2.72 -5.57 8.40
N CYS A 147 3.55 -6.19 9.24
CA CYS A 147 4.60 -7.13 8.83
C CYS A 147 4.02 -8.30 8.02
N HIS A 148 2.96 -8.92 8.52
CA HIS A 148 2.34 -10.06 7.87
C HIS A 148 1.60 -9.68 6.57
N LEU A 149 0.87 -8.56 6.58
CA LEU A 149 0.18 -8.07 5.37
C LEU A 149 1.16 -7.65 4.28
N LEU A 150 2.29 -7.04 4.63
CA LEU A 150 3.37 -6.73 3.68
C LEU A 150 4.01 -8.00 3.13
N LYS A 151 4.29 -8.99 3.97
CA LYS A 151 4.84 -10.29 3.54
C LYS A 151 3.90 -11.00 2.55
N GLY A 152 2.60 -11.00 2.86
CA GLY A 152 1.57 -11.56 1.98
C GLY A 152 1.47 -10.80 0.66
N SER A 153 1.53 -9.46 0.71
CA SER A 153 1.52 -8.60 -0.48
C SER A 153 2.76 -8.83 -1.35
N ALA A 154 3.96 -8.92 -0.75
CA ALA A 154 5.21 -9.22 -1.45
C ALA A 154 5.12 -10.56 -2.18
N ARG A 155 4.67 -11.62 -1.50
CA ARG A 155 4.49 -12.95 -2.08
C ARG A 155 3.55 -12.91 -3.28
N ARG A 156 2.39 -12.24 -3.15
CA ARG A 156 1.41 -12.13 -4.23
C ARG A 156 1.95 -11.36 -5.42
N SER A 157 2.64 -10.25 -5.19
CA SER A 157 3.29 -9.47 -6.25
C SER A 157 4.38 -10.25 -6.97
N TRP A 158 5.22 -11.01 -6.23
CA TRP A 158 6.23 -11.88 -6.83
C TRP A 158 5.62 -13.00 -7.67
N PHE A 159 4.56 -13.65 -7.19
CA PHE A 159 3.86 -14.67 -7.98
C PHE A 159 3.26 -14.10 -9.26
N ALA A 160 2.62 -12.92 -9.18
CA ALA A 160 2.09 -12.24 -10.36
C ALA A 160 3.22 -11.90 -11.36
N PHE A 161 4.31 -11.30 -10.87
CA PHE A 161 5.48 -10.97 -11.69
C PHE A 161 6.06 -12.20 -12.40
N ILE A 162 6.36 -13.27 -11.66
CA ILE A 162 6.90 -14.51 -12.23
C ILE A 162 5.92 -15.11 -13.24
N GLY A 163 4.62 -15.12 -12.93
CA GLY A 163 3.58 -15.58 -13.85
C GLY A 163 3.59 -14.81 -15.18
N PHE A 164 3.73 -13.47 -15.13
CA PHE A 164 3.85 -12.65 -16.33
C PHE A 164 5.16 -12.91 -17.11
N VAL A 165 6.31 -13.07 -16.43
CA VAL A 165 7.58 -13.42 -17.08
C VAL A 165 7.45 -14.73 -17.84
N VAL A 166 6.98 -15.78 -17.14
CA VAL A 166 6.88 -17.13 -17.71
C VAL A 166 5.90 -17.12 -18.88
N THR A 167 4.75 -16.49 -18.74
CA THR A 167 3.76 -16.38 -19.83
C THR A 167 4.33 -15.61 -21.02
N GLY A 168 4.99 -14.48 -20.79
CA GLY A 168 5.62 -13.68 -21.85
C GLY A 168 6.72 -14.45 -22.58
N LEU A 169 7.55 -15.19 -21.85
CA LEU A 169 8.60 -16.03 -22.43
C LEU A 169 8.01 -17.19 -23.26
N LEU A 170 6.98 -17.87 -22.76
CA LEU A 170 6.30 -18.93 -23.49
C LEU A 170 5.66 -18.42 -24.78
N LEU A 171 4.99 -17.27 -24.74
CA LEU A 171 4.42 -16.62 -25.92
C LEU A 171 5.51 -16.24 -26.93
N PHE A 172 6.64 -15.71 -26.47
CA PHE A 172 7.77 -15.40 -27.32
C PHE A 172 8.36 -16.66 -27.97
N LEU A 173 8.62 -17.73 -27.22
CA LEU A 173 9.13 -18.98 -27.76
C LEU A 173 8.16 -19.61 -28.77
N LEU A 174 6.86 -19.61 -28.47
CA LEU A 174 5.84 -20.08 -29.40
C LEU A 174 5.83 -19.25 -30.69
N SER A 175 6.01 -17.93 -30.58
CA SER A 175 6.07 -17.03 -31.73
C SER A 175 7.25 -17.35 -32.67
N VAL A 176 8.41 -17.71 -32.11
CA VAL A 176 9.61 -18.12 -32.87
C VAL A 176 9.36 -19.41 -33.65
N LEU A 177 8.54 -20.33 -33.11
CA LEU A 177 8.24 -21.62 -33.75
C LEU A 177 7.17 -21.51 -34.85
N VAL A 178 6.30 -20.49 -34.79
CA VAL A 178 5.10 -20.39 -35.63
C VAL A 178 5.22 -19.31 -36.71
N PHE A 179 6.04 -18.28 -36.51
CA PHE A 179 6.09 -17.12 -37.39
C PHE A 179 7.39 -17.01 -38.22
N ASP A 180 7.24 -16.54 -39.46
CA ASP A 180 8.35 -16.21 -40.36
C ASP A 180 9.03 -14.87 -39.99
N GLY A 181 10.17 -14.57 -40.63
CA GLY A 181 11.09 -13.47 -40.26
C GLY A 181 10.46 -12.09 -40.02
N ASP A 182 9.51 -11.64 -40.85
CA ASP A 182 8.87 -10.33 -40.70
C ASP A 182 7.96 -10.27 -39.46
N ARG A 183 7.24 -11.36 -39.17
CA ARG A 183 6.38 -11.48 -37.99
C ARG A 183 7.19 -11.70 -36.71
N LEU A 184 8.39 -12.27 -36.83
CA LEU A 184 9.32 -12.42 -35.73
C LEU A 184 9.78 -11.05 -35.17
N GLN A 185 9.95 -10.05 -36.04
CA GLN A 185 10.28 -8.69 -35.60
C GLN A 185 9.16 -8.09 -34.73
N SER A 186 7.90 -8.31 -35.12
CA SER A 186 6.74 -7.88 -34.34
C SER A 186 6.66 -8.62 -32.99
N ALA A 187 6.93 -9.92 -32.97
CA ALA A 187 6.99 -10.68 -31.72
C ALA A 187 8.08 -10.20 -30.76
N ALA A 188 9.27 -9.86 -31.28
CA ALA A 188 10.35 -9.28 -30.48
C ALA A 188 9.96 -7.91 -29.90
N ARG A 189 9.32 -7.04 -30.68
CA ARG A 189 8.80 -5.74 -30.19
C ARG A 189 7.77 -5.91 -29.08
N LEU A 190 6.84 -6.86 -29.24
CA LEU A 190 5.85 -7.19 -28.22
C LEU A 190 6.53 -7.64 -26.91
N PHE A 191 7.54 -8.51 -27.02
CA PHE A 191 8.29 -8.96 -25.85
C PHE A 191 9.00 -7.81 -25.14
N CYS A 192 9.62 -6.87 -25.88
CA CYS A 192 10.21 -5.67 -25.30
C CYS A 192 9.19 -4.81 -24.55
N VAL A 193 8.00 -4.60 -25.13
CA VAL A 193 6.91 -3.84 -24.48
C VAL A 193 6.48 -4.51 -23.18
N LEU A 194 6.31 -5.83 -23.18
CA LEU A 194 5.96 -6.60 -21.99
C LEU A 194 7.04 -6.49 -20.90
N LEU A 195 8.32 -6.57 -21.26
CA LEU A 195 9.43 -6.38 -20.33
C LEU A 195 9.46 -4.97 -19.73
N THR A 196 9.23 -3.92 -20.53
CA THR A 196 9.16 -2.54 -20.03
C THR A 196 8.02 -2.36 -19.03
N PHE A 197 6.85 -2.93 -19.31
CA PHE A 197 5.74 -2.93 -18.35
C PHE A 197 6.12 -3.66 -17.07
N LEU A 198 6.76 -4.82 -17.20
CA LEU A 198 7.07 -5.68 -16.06
C LEU A 198 8.14 -5.07 -15.14
N VAL A 199 9.16 -4.41 -15.69
CA VAL A 199 10.22 -3.72 -14.93
C VAL A 199 9.73 -2.40 -14.32
N SER A 200 8.48 -2.00 -14.58
CA SER A 200 7.91 -0.79 -14.00
C SER A 200 7.84 -0.82 -12.47
N THR A 201 7.85 0.38 -11.89
CA THR A 201 7.79 0.60 -10.44
C THR A 201 6.55 -0.02 -9.80
N GLU A 202 5.43 -0.10 -10.51
CA GLU A 202 4.17 -0.62 -9.96
C GLU A 202 4.14 -2.15 -9.84
N VAL A 203 5.03 -2.86 -10.55
CA VAL A 203 5.10 -4.33 -10.50
C VAL A 203 6.32 -4.78 -9.69
N VAL A 204 7.52 -4.60 -10.23
CA VAL A 204 8.77 -5.00 -9.56
C VAL A 204 9.06 -4.10 -8.37
N GLY A 205 8.94 -2.78 -8.57
CA GLY A 205 9.19 -1.81 -7.49
C GLY A 205 8.26 -2.06 -6.28
N ALA A 206 6.99 -2.36 -6.53
CA ALA A 206 6.04 -2.72 -5.48
C ALA A 206 6.42 -4.03 -4.78
N ALA A 207 6.79 -5.08 -5.53
CA ALA A 207 7.19 -6.37 -4.96
C ALA A 207 8.42 -6.25 -4.05
N LEU A 208 9.43 -5.47 -4.48
CA LEU A 208 10.61 -5.17 -3.68
C LEU A 208 10.26 -4.36 -2.44
N ALA A 209 9.52 -3.25 -2.61
CA ALA A 209 9.15 -2.38 -1.50
C ALA A 209 8.31 -3.08 -0.42
N TYR A 210 7.41 -4.01 -0.79
CA TYR A 210 6.72 -4.84 0.19
C TYR A 210 7.68 -5.77 0.96
N GLY A 211 8.66 -6.37 0.27
CA GLY A 211 9.66 -7.25 0.86
C GLY A 211 10.55 -6.50 1.85
N ASP A 212 11.10 -5.37 1.43
CA ASP A 212 11.99 -4.53 2.23
C ASP A 212 11.29 -4.03 3.49
N ALA A 213 10.05 -3.54 3.35
CA ALA A 213 9.27 -3.07 4.49
C ALA A 213 8.89 -4.21 5.45
N SER A 214 8.51 -5.39 4.93
CA SER A 214 8.24 -6.56 5.78
C SER A 214 9.49 -6.99 6.56
N GLN A 215 10.65 -7.00 5.90
CA GLN A 215 11.92 -7.31 6.56
C GLN A 215 12.26 -6.27 7.63
N ALA A 216 12.11 -4.97 7.33
CA ALA A 216 12.32 -3.91 8.31
C ALA A 216 11.41 -4.10 9.55
N LEU A 217 10.12 -4.34 9.35
CA LEU A 217 9.18 -4.58 10.45
C LEU A 217 9.50 -5.86 11.25
N SER A 218 10.02 -6.91 10.61
CA SER A 218 10.43 -8.13 11.31
C SER A 218 11.59 -7.90 12.29
N THR A 219 12.44 -6.90 12.04
CA THR A 219 13.51 -6.50 12.96
C THR A 219 13.04 -5.57 14.08
N ILE A 220 11.90 -4.89 13.88
CA ILE A 220 11.29 -3.99 14.87
C ILE A 220 10.62 -4.79 16.00
N LEU A 221 9.94 -5.91 15.70
CA LEU A 221 9.23 -6.70 16.70
C LEU A 221 10.12 -7.10 17.91
N PRO A 222 11.33 -7.70 17.73
CA PRO A 222 12.22 -8.00 18.85
C PRO A 222 12.71 -6.75 19.61
N ARG A 223 12.83 -5.60 18.93
CA ARG A 223 13.23 -4.33 19.57
C ARG A 223 12.12 -3.82 20.50
N ILE A 224 10.85 -4.01 20.11
CA ILE A 224 9.71 -3.67 20.96
C ILE A 224 9.73 -4.51 22.24
N GLU A 225 10.01 -5.81 22.14
CA GLU A 225 10.15 -6.70 23.30
C GLU A 225 11.29 -6.25 24.22
N ALA A 226 12.43 -5.86 23.67
CA ALA A 226 13.57 -5.33 24.45
C ALA A 226 13.24 -4.00 25.17
N VAL A 227 12.49 -3.11 24.52
CA VAL A 227 12.02 -1.85 25.14
C VAL A 227 11.02 -2.14 26.26
N ARG A 228 10.13 -3.10 26.06
CA ARG A 228 9.19 -3.57 27.11
C ARG A 228 9.96 -4.09 28.33
N ALA A 229 10.95 -4.94 28.12
CA ALA A 229 11.76 -5.52 29.19
C ALA A 229 12.64 -4.50 29.94
N SER A 230 13.02 -3.40 29.28
CA SER A 230 13.88 -2.36 29.85
C SER A 230 13.12 -1.19 30.49
N GLY A 231 11.81 -1.34 30.69
CA GLY A 231 10.97 -0.35 31.38
C GLY A 231 10.40 0.74 30.48
N ASN A 232 10.21 0.48 29.19
CA ASN A 232 9.57 1.38 28.22
C ASN A 232 10.26 2.75 28.08
N ARG A 233 11.58 2.76 27.89
CA ARG A 233 12.34 4.00 27.73
C ARG A 233 11.82 4.83 26.54
N THR A 234 11.46 6.08 26.81
CA THR A 234 10.83 6.98 25.82
C THR A 234 11.64 7.14 24.54
N VAL A 235 12.96 7.37 24.66
CA VAL A 235 13.84 7.59 23.49
C VAL A 235 13.85 6.37 22.57
N ASP A 236 14.01 5.17 23.15
CA ASP A 236 14.05 3.92 22.38
C ASP A 236 12.70 3.67 21.70
N LEU A 237 11.59 3.93 22.39
CA LEU A 237 10.25 3.79 21.83
C LEU A 237 10.00 4.77 20.66
N LEU A 238 10.43 6.03 20.78
CA LEU A 238 10.29 7.02 19.71
C LEU A 238 11.16 6.68 18.50
N MET A 239 12.36 6.12 18.70
CA MET A 239 13.17 5.60 17.60
C MET A 239 12.46 4.45 16.88
N ILE A 240 11.90 3.49 17.63
CA ILE A 240 11.15 2.39 17.03
C ILE A 240 9.93 2.90 16.26
N LEU A 241 9.19 3.87 16.83
CA LEU A 241 8.06 4.49 16.16
C LEU A 241 8.47 5.16 14.85
N SER A 242 9.62 5.85 14.83
CA SER A 242 10.17 6.47 13.62
C SER A 242 10.52 5.42 12.56
N ASP A 243 11.22 4.34 12.94
CA ASP A 243 11.59 3.25 12.03
C ASP A 243 10.36 2.54 11.46
N TYR A 244 9.36 2.31 12.31
CA TYR A 244 8.08 1.73 11.94
C TYR A 244 7.36 2.62 10.90
N ASN A 245 7.28 3.93 11.14
CA ASN A 245 6.63 4.85 10.20
C ASN A 245 7.38 4.88 8.85
N SER A 246 8.71 4.91 8.88
CA SER A 246 9.54 4.86 7.67
C SER A 246 9.28 3.59 6.85
N ALA A 247 9.23 2.43 7.50
CA ALA A 247 8.98 1.16 6.84
C ALA A 247 7.58 1.09 6.20
N VAL A 248 6.53 1.45 6.94
CA VAL A 248 5.14 1.34 6.45
C VAL A 248 4.83 2.38 5.38
N GLU A 249 5.33 3.60 5.51
CA GLU A 249 5.11 4.67 4.53
C GLU A 249 5.92 4.47 3.25
N GLY A 250 7.05 3.75 3.32
CA GLY A 250 7.91 3.41 2.18
C GLY A 250 7.36 2.30 1.28
N ALA A 251 6.57 1.37 1.80
CA ALA A 251 5.88 0.35 0.99
C ALA A 251 4.67 0.93 0.25
N PRO A 252 4.08 0.28 -0.77
CA PRO A 252 2.75 0.63 -1.28
C PRO A 252 1.62 0.23 -0.30
N MET A 253 0.36 0.62 -0.60
CA MET A 253 -0.82 0.12 0.14
C MET A 253 -0.94 -1.41 -0.01
N PHE A 254 -1.42 -2.10 1.03
CA PHE A 254 -1.57 -3.55 1.00
C PHE A 254 -2.51 -4.02 -0.11
N TRP A 255 -2.32 -5.24 -0.59
CA TRP A 255 -3.21 -5.82 -1.58
C TRP A 255 -4.66 -5.89 -1.05
N PRO A 256 -5.66 -5.35 -1.77
CA PRO A 256 -7.03 -5.34 -1.25
C PRO A 256 -7.61 -6.74 -1.09
N GLY A 257 -8.39 -6.95 -0.03
CA GLY A 257 -8.91 -8.27 0.33
C GLY A 257 -7.89 -9.17 1.01
N LEU A 258 -6.62 -8.77 1.14
CA LEU A 258 -5.60 -9.62 1.77
C LEU A 258 -5.88 -9.83 3.25
N TYR A 259 -6.27 -8.76 3.96
CA TYR A 259 -6.65 -8.86 5.37
C TYR A 259 -7.84 -9.79 5.55
N GLU A 260 -8.89 -9.65 4.73
CA GLU A 260 -10.07 -10.51 4.78
C GLU A 260 -9.73 -11.99 4.55
N ASN A 261 -8.81 -12.29 3.64
CA ASN A 261 -8.40 -13.66 3.32
C ASN A 261 -7.49 -14.28 4.39
N GLU A 262 -6.65 -13.47 5.04
CA GLU A 262 -5.68 -13.94 6.04
C GLU A 262 -6.17 -13.74 7.48
N ARG A 263 -7.36 -13.15 7.68
CA ARG A 263 -7.87 -12.72 8.99
C ARG A 263 -7.81 -13.82 10.03
N ASP A 264 -8.37 -14.98 9.73
CA ASP A 264 -8.48 -16.08 10.69
C ASP A 264 -7.10 -16.60 11.10
N ARG A 265 -6.21 -16.75 10.12
CA ARG A 265 -4.82 -17.17 10.36
C ARG A 265 -4.06 -16.13 11.18
N LEU A 266 -4.21 -14.84 10.88
CA LEU A 266 -3.52 -13.78 11.60
C LEU A 266 -4.06 -13.60 13.02
N ASN A 267 -5.37 -13.73 13.22
CA ASN A 267 -5.99 -13.76 14.54
C ASN A 267 -5.45 -14.94 15.37
N GLN A 268 -5.31 -16.13 14.76
CA GLN A 268 -4.71 -17.27 15.42
C GLN A 268 -3.26 -16.99 15.83
N LEU A 269 -2.42 -16.53 14.90
CA LEU A 269 -1.01 -16.20 15.19
C LEU A 269 -0.86 -15.10 16.24
N TRP A 270 -1.76 -14.12 16.23
CA TRP A 270 -1.79 -13.07 17.26
C TRP A 270 -2.14 -13.67 18.62
N SER A 271 -3.17 -14.52 18.68
CA SER A 271 -3.57 -15.18 19.93
C SER A 271 -2.48 -16.08 20.51
N GLU A 272 -1.72 -16.79 19.66
CA GLU A 272 -0.57 -17.61 20.08
C GLU A 272 0.61 -16.77 20.60
N ARG A 273 0.71 -15.50 20.18
CA ARG A 273 1.75 -14.57 20.63
C ARG A 273 1.39 -13.87 21.93
N THR A 274 0.10 -13.55 22.13
CA THR A 274 -0.37 -12.79 23.29
C THR A 274 -0.94 -13.65 24.42
N GLY A 275 -1.29 -14.91 24.14
CA GLY A 275 -1.76 -15.89 25.12
C GLY A 275 -0.62 -16.58 25.86
#